data_AF-A0A7S1EC19-F1
#
_entry.id   AF-A0A7S1EC19-F1
#
_cell.length_a   1.000
_cell.length_b   1.000
_cell.length_c   1.000
_cell.angle_alpha   90.00
_cell.angle_beta   90.00
_cell.angle_gamma   90.00
#
_symmetry.space_group_name_H-M   'P 1'
#
loop_
_entity.id
_entity.type
_entity.pdbx_description
1 polymer ?
#
loop_
_entity_poly.entity_id
_entity_poly.type
_entity_poly.pdbx_seq_one_letter_code
_entity_poly.pdbx_strand_id
1 'polypeptide(L)'
;AVALPAAPPLGTSWLDAALAWRDRLLCSPGFRRWAERFGPTRWIARRRAAQVFDLVAGFVYSQVLLACVQLRVFDLLRARGPLPLSTLAQLLNLPLVGAERLVRAAVALRLLETRSQGRVGLGPLGAPLAGNAGLTA
;
A
#
# COMPACT_ATOMS: atom_id res chain seq x y z
N ALA A 1 -5.35 -40.63 -2.25
CA ALA A 1 -4.78 -39.93 -1.08
C ALA A 1 -3.27 -40.03 -1.16
N VAL A 2 -2.58 -38.94 -1.53
CA VAL A 2 -1.12 -38.91 -1.59
C VAL A 2 -0.63 -38.70 -0.16
N ALA A 3 0.07 -39.69 0.40
CA ALA A 3 0.75 -39.56 1.67
C ALA A 3 1.98 -38.66 1.48
N LEU A 4 1.97 -37.48 2.11
CA LEU A 4 3.17 -36.65 2.21
C LEU A 4 4.22 -37.40 3.04
N PRO A 5 5.49 -37.50 2.61
CA PRO A 5 6.53 -38.09 3.43
C PRO A 5 6.69 -37.28 4.72
N ALA A 6 6.69 -37.95 5.86
CA ALA A 6 6.98 -37.34 7.14
C ALA A 6 8.38 -36.71 7.08
N ALA A 7 8.45 -35.38 7.21
CA ALA A 7 9.73 -34.69 7.26
C ALA A 7 10.55 -35.23 8.45
N PRO A 8 11.86 -35.48 8.30
CA PRO A 8 12.69 -35.91 9.41
C PRO A 8 12.64 -34.86 10.52
N PRO A 9 12.67 -35.24 11.82
CA PRO A 9 12.83 -34.28 12.89
C PRO A 9 14.24 -33.69 12.74
N LEU A 10 14.34 -32.54 12.08
CA LEU A 10 15.54 -31.72 12.11
C LEU A 10 15.70 -31.32 13.57
N GLY A 11 16.63 -31.97 14.26
CA GLY A 11 16.95 -31.65 15.65
C GLY A 11 17.08 -30.15 15.76
N THR A 12 16.34 -29.57 16.71
CA THR A 12 16.24 -28.11 16.90
C THR A 12 17.63 -27.54 16.85
N SER A 13 17.97 -26.89 15.74
CA SER A 13 19.30 -26.35 15.56
C SER A 13 19.49 -25.33 16.68
N TRP A 14 20.70 -25.20 17.21
CA TRP A 14 21.01 -24.12 18.15
C TRP A 14 20.62 -22.74 17.58
N LEU A 15 20.56 -22.64 16.24
CA LEU A 15 19.99 -21.52 15.50
C LEU A 15 18.47 -21.36 15.73
N ASP A 16 17.69 -22.44 15.68
CA ASP A 16 16.25 -22.42 15.96
C ASP A 16 15.96 -22.06 17.42
N ALA A 17 16.77 -22.57 18.34
CA ALA A 17 16.68 -22.22 19.76
C ALA A 17 17.02 -20.73 19.99
N ALA A 18 18.05 -20.20 19.31
CA ALA A 18 18.41 -18.79 19.36
C ALA A 18 17.33 -17.89 18.73
N LEU A 19 16.73 -18.30 17.61
CA LEU A 19 15.61 -17.61 16.96
C LEU A 19 14.37 -17.62 17.86
N ALA A 20 14.02 -18.75 18.46
CA ALA A 20 12.90 -18.87 19.39
C ALA A 20 13.12 -18.02 20.66
N TRP A 21 14.34 -17.96 21.18
CA TRP A 21 14.69 -17.07 22.30
C TRP A 21 14.54 -15.60 21.91
N ARG A 22 15.04 -15.22 20.72
CA ARG A 22 14.86 -13.88 20.16
C ARG A 22 13.38 -13.52 20.02
N ASP A 23 12.57 -14.43 19.47
CA ASP A 23 11.14 -14.19 19.25
C ASP A 23 10.40 -14.03 20.58
N ARG A 24 10.73 -14.83 21.60
CA ARG A 24 10.24 -14.65 22.98
C ARG A 24 10.65 -13.30 23.57
N LEU A 25 11.88 -12.86 23.34
CA LEU A 25 12.36 -11.55 23.79
C LEU A 25 11.60 -10.41 23.12
N LEU A 26 11.40 -10.48 21.81
CA LEU A 26 10.67 -9.46 21.02
C LEU A 26 9.19 -9.38 21.40
N CYS A 27 8.57 -10.50 21.77
CA CYS A 27 7.19 -10.54 22.24
C CYS A 27 7.04 -10.08 23.70
N SER A 28 8.10 -10.07 24.51
CA SER A 28 8.00 -9.78 25.94
C SER A 28 7.67 -8.31 26.25
N PRO A 29 6.69 -8.04 27.14
CA PRO A 29 6.32 -6.67 27.52
C PRO A 29 7.41 -5.97 28.37
N GLY A 30 8.25 -6.73 29.07
CA GLY A 30 9.40 -6.19 29.82
C GLY A 30 10.47 -5.60 28.91
N PHE A 31 10.86 -6.33 27.86
CA PHE A 31 11.81 -5.84 26.86
C PHE A 31 11.24 -4.67 26.07
N ARG A 32 9.94 -4.68 25.74
CA ARG A 32 9.26 -3.59 25.06
C ARG A 32 9.34 -2.28 25.87
N ARG A 33 9.01 -2.33 27.16
CA ARG A 33 9.09 -1.18 28.09
C ARG A 33 10.53 -0.69 28.32
N TRP A 34 11.49 -1.59 28.35
CA TRP A 34 12.92 -1.25 28.47
C TRP A 34 13.44 -0.61 27.16
N ALA A 35 13.08 -1.17 26.00
CA ALA A 35 13.47 -0.67 24.69
C ALA A 35 12.85 0.69 24.34
N GLU A 36 11.67 1.02 24.88
CA GLU A 36 11.04 2.34 24.77
C GLU A 36 11.76 3.42 25.61
N ARG A 37 12.39 3.03 26.71
CA ARG A 37 13.13 3.92 27.63
C ARG A 37 14.58 4.17 27.18
N PHE A 38 15.14 3.32 26.33
CA PHE A 38 16.50 3.45 25.83
C PHE A 38 16.49 4.09 24.41
N GLY A 39 17.09 5.28 24.26
CA GLY A 39 17.05 6.09 23.03
C GLY A 39 17.46 5.38 21.72
N PRO A 40 18.52 4.55 21.70
CA PRO A 40 18.95 3.79 20.52
C PRO A 40 17.95 2.70 20.08
N THR A 41 17.35 1.98 21.02
CA THR A 41 16.40 0.90 20.73
C THR A 41 15.05 1.45 20.24
N ARG A 42 14.69 2.67 20.64
CA ARG A 42 13.53 3.40 20.13
C ARG A 42 13.61 3.67 18.62
N TRP A 43 14.80 3.95 18.09
CA TRP A 43 15.01 4.13 16.64
C TRP A 43 14.83 2.81 15.87
N ILE A 44 15.36 1.71 16.40
CA ILE A 44 15.22 0.36 15.81
C ILE A 44 13.75 -0.08 15.82
N ALA A 45 13.05 0.11 16.95
CA ALA A 45 11.62 -0.20 17.06
C ALA A 45 10.78 0.62 16.07
N ARG A 46 11.06 1.92 15.94
CA ARG A 46 10.39 2.79 14.96
C ARG A 46 10.67 2.37 13.53
N ARG A 47 11.91 1.97 13.20
CA ARG A 47 12.28 1.47 11.86
C ARG A 47 11.57 0.16 11.52
N ARG A 48 11.44 -0.77 12.48
CA ARG A 48 10.69 -2.02 12.29
C ARG A 48 9.18 -1.78 12.13
N ALA A 49 8.61 -0.90 12.93
CA ALA A 49 7.20 -0.51 12.77
C ALA A 49 6.96 0.16 11.41
N ALA A 50 7.88 1.02 10.95
CA ALA A 50 7.83 1.62 9.62
C ALA A 50 7.87 0.54 8.52
N GLN A 51 8.74 -0.48 8.63
CA GLN A 51 8.78 -1.58 7.65
C GLN A 51 7.46 -2.36 7.54
N VAL A 52 6.83 -2.68 8.68
CA VAL A 52 5.52 -3.35 8.69
C VAL A 52 4.44 -2.43 8.12
N PHE A 53 4.48 -1.15 8.49
CA PHE A 53 3.57 -0.15 7.96
C PHE A 53 3.74 0.01 6.44
N ASP A 54 4.96 0.03 5.93
CA ASP A 54 5.28 0.14 4.50
C ASP A 54 4.77 -1.08 3.72
N LEU A 55 4.76 -2.27 4.32
CA LEU A 55 4.17 -3.46 3.69
C LEU A 55 2.65 -3.29 3.52
N VAL A 56 1.97 -2.85 4.58
CA VAL A 56 0.51 -2.60 4.55
C VAL A 56 0.18 -1.44 3.62
N ALA A 57 0.96 -0.36 3.67
CA ALA A 57 0.79 0.81 2.83
C ALA A 57 1.08 0.48 1.37
N GLY A 58 2.10 -0.33 1.09
CA GLY A 58 2.40 -0.84 -0.25
C GLY A 58 1.23 -1.62 -0.85
N PHE A 59 0.55 -2.45 -0.06
CA PHE A 59 -0.69 -3.10 -0.51
C PHE A 59 -1.77 -2.07 -0.87
N VAL A 60 -2.02 -1.09 0.02
CA VAL A 60 -3.02 -0.03 -0.23
C VAL A 60 -2.67 0.77 -1.49
N TYR A 61 -1.40 1.13 -1.69
CA TYR A 61 -0.95 1.88 -2.86
C TYR A 61 -1.23 1.11 -4.16
N SER A 62 -0.90 -0.18 -4.16
CA SER A 62 -1.18 -1.08 -5.29
C SER A 62 -2.68 -1.21 -5.56
N GLN A 63 -3.53 -1.29 -4.52
CA GLN A 63 -4.99 -1.34 -4.70
C GLN A 63 -5.56 -0.03 -5.27
N VAL A 64 -5.04 1.12 -4.85
CA VAL A 64 -5.46 2.43 -5.40
C VAL A 64 -5.07 2.52 -6.87
N LEU A 65 -3.83 2.14 -7.21
CA LEU A 65 -3.37 2.11 -8.59
C LEU A 65 -4.22 1.16 -9.45
N LEU A 66 -4.44 -0.07 -8.98
CA LEU A 66 -5.25 -1.07 -9.66
C LEU A 66 -6.68 -0.56 -9.90
N ALA A 67 -7.31 0.05 -8.91
CA ALA A 67 -8.63 0.64 -9.05
C ALA A 67 -8.65 1.73 -10.14
N CYS A 68 -7.66 2.64 -10.14
CA CYS A 68 -7.54 3.66 -11.18
C CYS A 68 -7.38 3.06 -12.59
N VAL A 69 -6.59 1.98 -12.71
CA VAL A 69 -6.39 1.26 -13.98
C VAL A 69 -7.66 0.56 -14.45
N GLN A 70 -8.32 -0.20 -13.58
CA GLN A 70 -9.55 -0.94 -13.91
C GLN A 70 -10.69 0.02 -14.30
N LEU A 71 -10.79 1.16 -13.62
CA LEU A 71 -11.75 2.22 -13.95
C LEU A 71 -11.35 3.04 -15.18
N ARG A 72 -10.17 2.78 -15.76
CA ARG A 72 -9.60 3.52 -16.91
C ARG A 72 -9.62 5.04 -16.72
N VAL A 73 -9.48 5.51 -15.48
CA VAL A 73 -9.59 6.94 -15.15
C VAL A 73 -8.49 7.75 -15.81
N PHE A 74 -7.32 7.17 -16.01
CA PHE A 74 -6.19 7.83 -16.67
C PHE A 74 -6.48 8.11 -18.15
N ASP A 75 -7.00 7.13 -18.87
CA ASP A 75 -7.38 7.28 -20.28
C ASP A 75 -8.53 8.29 -20.43
N LEU A 76 -9.50 8.24 -19.53
CA LEU A 76 -10.64 9.16 -19.51
C LEU A 76 -10.17 10.61 -19.32
N LEU A 77 -9.31 10.87 -18.35
CA LEU A 77 -8.77 12.21 -18.07
C LEU A 77 -7.79 12.67 -19.16
N ARG A 78 -7.08 11.76 -19.82
CA ARG A 78 -6.27 12.08 -21.00
C ARG A 78 -7.13 12.54 -22.17
N ALA A 79 -8.25 11.87 -22.40
CA ALA A 79 -9.15 12.18 -23.52
C ALA A 79 -9.99 13.44 -23.28
N ARG A 80 -10.49 13.64 -22.05
CA ARG A 80 -11.44 14.72 -21.73
C ARG A 80 -10.83 15.91 -21.01
N GLY A 81 -9.57 15.80 -20.58
CA GLY A 81 -8.94 16.79 -19.70
C GLY A 81 -9.48 16.73 -18.25
N PRO A 82 -9.16 17.73 -17.42
CA PRO A 82 -9.60 17.77 -16.03
C PRO A 82 -11.12 17.91 -15.88
N LEU A 83 -11.72 17.11 -15.00
CA LEU A 83 -13.18 17.05 -14.80
C LEU A 83 -13.57 17.32 -13.35
N PRO A 84 -14.74 17.92 -13.08
CA PRO A 84 -15.24 18.04 -11.71
C PRO A 84 -15.54 16.66 -11.12
N LEU A 85 -15.38 16.52 -9.80
CA LEU A 85 -15.52 15.24 -9.10
C LEU A 85 -16.89 14.57 -9.35
N SER A 86 -17.97 15.35 -9.43
CA SER A 86 -19.32 14.84 -9.71
C SER A 86 -19.43 14.21 -11.10
N THR A 87 -18.88 14.86 -12.13
CA THR A 87 -18.83 14.30 -13.50
C THR A 87 -17.92 13.08 -13.56
N LEU A 88 -16.78 13.11 -12.86
CA LEU A 88 -15.90 11.94 -12.78
C LEU A 88 -16.63 10.74 -12.17
N ALA A 89 -17.35 10.95 -11.06
CA ALA A 89 -18.13 9.89 -10.39
C ALA A 89 -19.17 9.26 -11.32
N GLN A 90 -19.89 10.09 -12.08
CA GLN A 90 -20.87 9.62 -13.07
C GLN A 90 -20.22 8.78 -14.18
N LEU A 91 -19.12 9.28 -14.77
CA LEU A 91 -18.46 8.59 -15.87
C LEU A 91 -17.79 7.28 -15.44
N LEU A 92 -17.31 7.21 -14.18
CA LEU A 92 -16.73 6.01 -13.59
C LEU A 92 -17.79 5.06 -13.01
N ASN A 93 -19.07 5.42 -13.07
CA ASN A 93 -20.18 4.69 -12.47
C ASN A 93 -19.96 4.38 -10.97
N LEU A 94 -19.46 5.36 -10.22
CA LEU A 94 -19.21 5.25 -8.78
C LEU A 94 -20.17 6.15 -8.00
N PRO A 95 -20.62 5.71 -6.81
CA PRO A 95 -21.21 6.62 -5.83
C PRO A 95 -20.24 7.78 -5.54
N LEU A 96 -20.76 8.99 -5.37
CA LEU A 96 -19.93 10.20 -5.19
C LEU A 96 -18.91 10.05 -4.05
N VAL A 97 -19.34 9.48 -2.91
CA VAL A 97 -18.47 9.22 -1.75
C VAL A 97 -17.35 8.23 -2.10
N GLY A 98 -17.64 7.21 -2.92
CA GLY A 98 -16.64 6.25 -3.38
C GLY A 98 -15.62 6.90 -4.31
N ALA A 99 -16.09 7.69 -5.27
CA ALA A 99 -15.23 8.47 -6.16
C ALA A 99 -14.34 9.45 -5.40
N GLU A 100 -14.88 10.14 -4.39
CA GLU A 100 -14.13 11.06 -3.54
C GLU A 100 -12.98 10.36 -2.80
N ARG A 101 -13.26 9.20 -2.19
CA ARG A 101 -12.25 8.41 -1.48
C ARG A 101 -11.14 7.93 -2.42
N LEU A 102 -11.51 7.44 -3.61
CA LEU A 102 -10.56 7.02 -4.63
C LEU A 102 -9.70 8.20 -5.11
N VAL A 103 -10.32 9.34 -5.45
CA VAL A 103 -9.59 10.53 -5.92
C VAL A 103 -8.64 11.04 -4.85
N ARG A 104 -9.07 11.15 -3.59
CA ARG A 104 -8.20 11.59 -2.50
C ARG A 104 -6.99 10.67 -2.32
N ALA A 105 -7.20 9.35 -2.37
CA ALA A 105 -6.11 8.38 -2.30
C ALA A 105 -5.16 8.49 -3.50
N ALA A 106 -5.70 8.59 -4.72
CA ALA A 106 -4.90 8.71 -5.94
C ALA A 106 -4.13 10.04 -6.01
N VAL A 107 -4.68 11.13 -5.45
CA VAL A 107 -4.00 12.42 -5.31
C VAL A 107 -2.85 12.32 -4.31
N ALA A 108 -3.05 11.66 -3.16
CA ALA A 108 -1.99 11.43 -2.19
C ALA A 108 -0.80 10.63 -2.78
N LEU A 109 -1.09 9.73 -3.73
CA LEU A 109 -0.10 8.97 -4.48
C LEU A 109 0.40 9.68 -5.76
N ARG A 110 -0.02 10.92 -6.02
CA ARG A 110 0.34 11.72 -7.21
C ARG A 110 -0.03 11.06 -8.55
N LEU A 111 -0.97 10.11 -8.53
CA LEU A 111 -1.57 9.51 -9.71
C LEU A 111 -2.57 10.47 -10.34
N LEU A 112 -3.36 11.15 -9.51
CA LEU A 112 -4.26 12.23 -9.90
C LEU A 112 -3.82 13.53 -9.24
N GLU A 113 -4.39 14.65 -9.70
CA GLU A 113 -4.10 15.97 -9.13
C GLU A 113 -5.36 16.83 -9.09
N THR A 114 -5.52 17.60 -8.01
CA THR A 114 -6.60 18.58 -7.91
C THR A 114 -6.24 19.81 -8.74
N ARG A 115 -7.19 20.31 -9.53
CA ARG A 115 -7.07 21.46 -10.42
C ARG A 115 -8.00 22.57 -9.94
N SER A 116 -7.84 23.75 -10.55
CA SER A 116 -8.71 24.89 -10.29
C SER A 116 -10.20 24.50 -10.42
N GLN A 117 -11.04 25.14 -9.60
CA GLN A 117 -12.49 24.90 -9.56
C GLN A 117 -12.90 23.47 -9.13
N GLY A 118 -12.07 22.80 -8.30
CA GLY A 118 -12.39 21.48 -7.76
C GLY A 118 -12.39 20.37 -8.80
N ARG A 119 -11.72 20.59 -9.94
CA ARG A 119 -11.53 19.58 -10.98
C ARG A 119 -10.41 18.62 -10.60
N VAL A 120 -10.43 17.44 -11.22
CA VAL A 120 -9.44 16.38 -11.04
C VAL A 120 -8.81 16.13 -12.41
N GLY A 121 -7.49 16.12 -12.46
CA GLY A 121 -6.72 15.80 -13.66
C GLY A 121 -5.65 14.73 -13.40
N LEU A 122 -4.88 14.42 -14.43
CA LEU A 122 -3.72 13.54 -14.31
C LEU A 122 -2.66 14.20 -13.41
N GLY A 123 -2.11 13.41 -12.49
CA GLY A 123 -0.91 13.75 -11.73
C GLY A 123 0.37 13.27 -12.43
N PRO A 124 1.55 13.62 -11.91
CA PRO A 124 2.82 13.32 -12.54
C PRO A 124 3.10 11.82 -12.68
N LEU A 125 2.57 10.98 -11.78
CA LEU A 125 2.73 9.52 -11.86
C LEU A 125 1.61 8.85 -12.66
N GLY A 126 0.45 9.49 -12.82
CA GLY A 126 -0.65 8.95 -13.63
C GLY A 126 -0.58 9.31 -15.11
N ALA A 127 0.05 10.43 -15.46
CA ALA A 127 0.16 10.86 -16.86
C ALA A 127 0.89 9.85 -17.76
N PRO A 128 2.02 9.22 -17.33
CA PRO A 128 2.68 8.19 -18.14
C PRO A 128 1.87 6.89 -18.28
N LEU A 129 0.95 6.62 -17.36
CA LEU A 129 0.09 5.43 -17.39
C LEU A 129 -1.05 5.57 -18.41
N ALA A 130 -1.47 6.81 -18.69
CA ALA A 130 -2.52 7.06 -19.67
C ALA A 130 -2.02 6.68 -21.08
N GLY A 131 -2.63 5.68 -21.70
CA GLY A 131 -2.28 5.18 -23.05
C GLY A 131 -1.00 4.36 -23.17
N ASN A 132 -0.40 3.90 -22.06
CA ASN A 132 0.68 2.91 -22.07
C ASN A 132 0.18 1.58 -21.49
N ALA A 133 -0.38 0.74 -22.36
CA ALA A 133 -0.94 -0.57 -21.98
C ALA A 133 0.08 -1.44 -21.22
N GLY A 134 1.37 -1.36 -21.56
CA GLY A 134 2.44 -2.14 -20.90
C GLY A 134 2.77 -1.71 -19.47
N LEU A 135 2.33 -0.53 -19.02
CA LEU A 135 2.48 -0.06 -17.62
C LEU A 135 1.21 -0.29 -16.79
N THR A 136 0.11 -0.66 -17.44
CA THR A 136 -1.20 -0.91 -16.84
C THR A 136 -1.64 -2.38 -16.93
N ALA A 137 -0.78 -3.26 -17.46
CA ALA A 137 -1.03 -4.69 -17.69
C ALA A 137 -0.79 -5.53 -16.44
#